data_AF-A0A7J3FMY2-F1
#
_entry.id   AF-A0A7J3FMY2-F1
#
_cell.length_a   1.000
_cell.length_b   1.000
_cell.length_c   1.000
_cell.angle_alpha   90.00
_cell.angle_beta   90.00
_cell.angle_gamma   90.00
#
_symmetry.space_group_name_H-M   'P 1'
#
loop_
_entity.id
_entity.type
_entity.pdbx_description
1 polymer ?
#
loop_
_entity_poly.entity_id
_entity_poly.type
_entity_poly.pdbx_seq_one_letter_code
_entity_poly.pdbx_strand_id
1 'polypeptide(L)'
;DVLRYLYENNLELHESKLTPQLLVDMIRLIDEGVISGKIAKKILPIMIVSGKDPRRIVEEEGLIKISDEGALRALVDKVFAENPKAVKDALVDEKAVHYLIGQLMRLTRGKADPALANKIVREKIEEIRRGANPI
;
A
#
# COMPACT_ATOMS: atom_id res chain seq x y z
N ASP A 1 -3.40 -9.96 -13.98
CA ASP A 1 -3.44 -10.57 -12.64
C ASP A 1 -4.36 -11.78 -12.56
N VAL A 2 -5.62 -11.71 -13.01
CA VAL A 2 -6.55 -12.87 -13.03
C VAL A 2 -5.95 -14.08 -13.77
N LEU A 3 -5.63 -13.93 -15.06
CA LEU A 3 -5.06 -15.03 -15.88
C LEU A 3 -3.75 -15.56 -15.30
N ARG A 4 -2.92 -14.67 -14.75
CA ARG A 4 -1.65 -15.04 -14.10
C ARG A 4 -1.90 -15.95 -12.89
N TYR A 5 -2.82 -15.58 -12.01
CA TYR A 5 -3.16 -16.39 -10.84
C TYR A 5 -3.74 -17.75 -11.23
N LEU A 6 -4.64 -17.78 -12.22
CA LEU A 6 -5.23 -19.02 -12.74
C LEU A 6 -4.15 -19.96 -13.26
N TYR A 7 -3.26 -19.46 -14.11
CA TYR A 7 -2.12 -20.22 -14.64
C TYR A 7 -1.18 -20.71 -13.53
N GLU A 8 -0.78 -19.84 -12.59
CA GLU A 8 0.11 -20.20 -11.47
C GLU A 8 -0.47 -21.29 -10.55
N ASN A 9 -1.80 -21.48 -10.56
CA ASN A 9 -2.49 -22.46 -9.72
C ASN A 9 -3.11 -23.63 -10.50
N ASN A 10 -2.80 -23.77 -11.80
CA ASN A 10 -3.40 -24.76 -12.70
C ASN A 10 -4.93 -24.77 -12.65
N LEU A 11 -5.54 -23.58 -12.60
CA LEU A 11 -6.99 -23.40 -12.62
C LEU A 11 -7.42 -22.88 -13.98
N GLU A 12 -8.52 -23.42 -14.49
CA GLU A 12 -9.23 -22.87 -15.64
C GLU A 12 -10.20 -21.76 -15.21
N LEU A 13 -10.57 -20.88 -16.15
CA LEU A 13 -11.48 -19.77 -15.85
C LEU A 13 -12.83 -20.25 -15.30
N HIS A 14 -13.34 -21.39 -15.77
CA HIS A 14 -14.62 -21.94 -15.32
C HIS A 14 -14.57 -22.58 -13.93
N GLU A 15 -13.37 -22.85 -13.40
CA GLU A 15 -13.15 -23.33 -12.03
C GLU A 15 -13.08 -22.18 -11.01
N SER A 16 -12.93 -20.95 -11.51
CA SER A 16 -12.95 -19.74 -10.71
C SER A 16 -14.36 -19.39 -10.24
N LYS A 17 -14.49 -18.97 -8.98
CA LYS A 17 -15.72 -18.36 -8.45
C LYS A 17 -15.81 -16.85 -8.71
N LEU A 18 -14.78 -16.28 -9.36
CA LEU A 18 -14.76 -14.87 -9.74
C LEU A 18 -15.77 -14.61 -10.86
N THR A 19 -16.73 -13.73 -10.60
CA THR A 19 -17.68 -13.26 -11.61
C THR A 19 -17.25 -11.89 -12.15
N PRO A 20 -17.74 -11.47 -13.34
CA PRO A 20 -17.53 -10.11 -13.83
C PRO A 20 -17.96 -9.04 -12.83
N GLN A 21 -19.08 -9.28 -12.12
CA GLN A 21 -19.61 -8.35 -11.12
C GLN A 21 -18.64 -8.19 -9.93
N LEU A 22 -18.10 -9.28 -9.40
CA LEU A 22 -17.11 -9.22 -8.31
C LEU A 22 -15.85 -8.46 -8.72
N LEU A 23 -15.41 -8.62 -9.96
CA LEU A 23 -14.25 -7.88 -10.48
C LEU A 23 -14.55 -6.37 -10.61
N VAL A 24 -15.74 -6.01 -11.12
CA VAL A 24 -16.21 -4.62 -11.18
C VAL A 24 -16.28 -4.00 -9.79
N ASP A 25 -16.83 -4.72 -8.81
CA ASP A 25 -16.96 -4.21 -7.45
C ASP A 25 -15.60 -4.00 -6.78
N MET A 26 -14.62 -4.88 -7.03
CA MET A 26 -13.24 -4.66 -6.57
C MET A 26 -12.62 -3.42 -7.21
N ILE A 27 -12.82 -3.20 -8.50
CA ILE A 27 -12.31 -2.01 -9.21
C ILE A 27 -12.94 -0.74 -8.62
N ARG A 28 -14.25 -0.75 -8.33
CA ARG A 28 -14.94 0.37 -7.66
C ARG A 28 -14.31 0.72 -6.31
N LEU A 29 -13.86 -0.27 -5.52
CA LEU A 29 -13.15 0.02 -4.26
C LEU A 29 -11.82 0.75 -4.47
N ILE A 30 -11.16 0.55 -5.61
CA ILE A 30 -9.94 1.28 -5.98
C ILE A 30 -10.32 2.71 -6.38
N ASP A 31 -11.33 2.86 -7.23
CA ASP A 31 -11.78 4.16 -7.75
C ASP A 31 -12.33 5.07 -6.63
N GLU A 32 -13.06 4.51 -5.68
CA GLU A 32 -13.54 5.19 -4.47
C GLU A 32 -12.42 5.47 -3.45
N GLY A 33 -11.21 4.96 -3.69
CA GLY A 33 -10.07 5.13 -2.79
C GLY A 33 -10.19 4.33 -1.48
N VAL A 34 -11.10 3.37 -1.37
CA VAL A 34 -11.28 2.51 -0.19
C VAL A 34 -10.07 1.59 -0.01
N ILE A 35 -9.51 1.07 -1.12
CA ILE A 35 -8.30 0.24 -1.12
C ILE A 35 -7.28 0.73 -2.14
N SER A 36 -6.01 0.36 -1.94
CA SER A 36 -4.97 0.55 -2.95
C SER A 36 -4.97 -0.57 -3.99
N GLY A 37 -4.39 -0.34 -5.17
CA GLY A 37 -4.19 -1.40 -6.16
C GLY A 37 -3.34 -2.57 -5.64
N LYS A 38 -2.46 -2.33 -4.66
CA LYS A 38 -1.70 -3.39 -3.99
C LYS A 38 -2.61 -4.29 -3.15
N ILE A 39 -3.59 -3.70 -2.47
CA ILE A 39 -4.59 -4.44 -1.69
C ILE A 39 -5.54 -5.20 -2.61
N ALA A 40 -5.96 -4.59 -3.72
CA ALA A 40 -6.76 -5.29 -4.73
C ALA A 40 -6.06 -6.57 -5.23
N LYS A 41 -4.75 -6.49 -5.54
CA LYS A 41 -3.94 -7.67 -5.90
C LYS A 41 -3.85 -8.71 -4.78
N LYS A 42 -3.88 -8.28 -3.51
CA LYS A 42 -3.87 -9.18 -2.34
C LYS A 42 -5.18 -9.94 -2.19
N ILE A 43 -6.33 -9.29 -2.41
CA ILE A 43 -7.65 -9.90 -2.21
C ILE A 43 -8.14 -10.70 -3.42
N LEU A 44 -7.64 -10.42 -4.62
CA LEU A 44 -8.04 -11.10 -5.85
C LEU A 44 -7.96 -12.64 -5.77
N PRO A 45 -6.87 -13.26 -5.25
CA PRO A 45 -6.81 -14.70 -4.99
C PRO A 45 -7.98 -15.23 -4.16
N ILE A 46 -8.33 -14.50 -3.09
CA ILE A 46 -9.42 -14.88 -2.18
C ILE A 46 -10.74 -14.86 -2.95
N MET A 47 -10.96 -13.83 -3.77
CA MET A 47 -12.17 -13.72 -4.61
C MET A 47 -12.25 -14.86 -5.64
N ILE A 48 -11.15 -15.21 -6.29
CA ILE A 48 -11.08 -16.31 -7.27
C ILE A 48 -11.49 -17.64 -6.64
N VAL A 49 -11.00 -17.95 -5.45
CA VAL A 49 -11.25 -19.23 -4.78
C VAL A 49 -12.61 -19.27 -4.07
N SER A 50 -13.01 -18.17 -3.43
CA SER A 50 -14.18 -18.14 -2.54
C SER A 50 -15.45 -17.58 -3.17
N GLY A 51 -15.33 -16.71 -4.18
CA GLY A 51 -16.45 -15.91 -4.71
C GLY A 51 -16.97 -14.88 -3.71
N LYS A 52 -16.23 -14.61 -2.63
CA LYS A 52 -16.61 -13.60 -1.64
C LYS A 52 -16.59 -12.20 -2.25
N ASP A 53 -17.52 -11.38 -1.77
CA ASP A 53 -17.57 -9.96 -2.05
C ASP A 53 -16.27 -9.24 -1.63
N PRO A 54 -15.69 -8.38 -2.48
CA PRO A 54 -14.42 -7.72 -2.19
C PRO A 54 -14.51 -6.76 -0.99
N ARG A 55 -15.64 -6.09 -0.76
CA ARG A 55 -15.80 -5.16 0.37
C ARG A 55 -15.80 -5.92 1.69
N ARG A 56 -16.49 -7.06 1.75
CA ARG A 56 -16.44 -7.97 2.91
C ARG A 56 -15.03 -8.46 3.21
N ILE A 57 -14.27 -8.88 2.20
CA ILE A 57 -12.87 -9.31 2.39
C ILE A 57 -12.03 -8.15 2.99
N VAL A 58 -12.21 -6.94 2.48
CA VAL A 58 -11.48 -5.76 2.96
C VAL A 58 -11.82 -5.43 4.41
N GLU A 59 -13.08 -5.52 4.80
CA GLU A 59 -13.53 -5.30 6.18
C GLU A 59 -13.00 -6.39 7.13
N GLU A 60 -13.15 -7.67 6.78
CA GLU A 60 -12.69 -8.83 7.56
C GLU A 60 -11.17 -8.80 7.79
N GLU A 61 -10.40 -8.40 6.76
CA GLU A 61 -8.93 -8.32 6.83
C GLU A 61 -8.43 -6.94 7.33
N GLY A 62 -9.33 -6.00 7.62
CA GLY A 62 -9.02 -4.63 8.03
C GLY A 62 -8.16 -3.87 7.01
N LEU A 63 -8.35 -4.09 5.72
CA LEU A 63 -7.50 -3.57 4.62
C LEU A 63 -7.92 -2.19 4.09
N ILE A 64 -8.73 -1.46 4.85
CA ILE A 64 -9.11 -0.09 4.47
C ILE A 64 -7.86 0.79 4.41
N LYS A 65 -7.81 1.62 3.36
CA LYS A 65 -6.74 2.58 3.12
C LYS A 65 -6.66 3.61 4.26
N ILE A 66 -5.45 3.92 4.69
CA ILE A 66 -5.16 5.00 5.65
C ILE A 66 -5.04 6.30 4.86
N SER A 67 -5.99 7.21 5.07
CA SER A 67 -6.00 8.55 4.48
C SER A 67 -5.70 9.66 5.49
N ASP A 68 -5.70 9.35 6.79
CA ASP A 68 -5.38 10.33 7.83
C ASP A 68 -3.88 10.67 7.82
N GLU A 69 -3.58 11.95 7.55
CA GLU A 69 -2.20 12.43 7.44
C GLU A 69 -1.46 12.35 8.78
N GLY A 70 -2.14 12.59 9.91
CA GLY A 70 -1.56 12.54 11.25
C GLY A 70 -1.08 11.14 11.63
N ALA A 71 -1.94 10.14 11.43
CA ALA A 71 -1.60 8.73 11.64
C ALA A 71 -0.45 8.29 10.73
N LEU A 72 -0.44 8.73 9.46
CA LEU A 72 0.62 8.38 8.54
C LEU A 72 1.96 9.06 8.91
N ARG A 73 1.94 10.31 9.37
CA ARG A 73 3.14 11.00 9.92
C ARG A 73 3.73 10.25 11.10
N ALA A 74 2.92 9.78 12.04
CA ALA A 74 3.38 8.99 13.18
C ALA A 74 4.01 7.65 12.75
N LEU A 75 3.47 7.01 11.71
CA LEU A 75 4.05 5.81 11.13
C LEU A 75 5.38 6.09 10.41
N VAL A 76 5.52 7.24 9.76
CA VAL A 76 6.81 7.67 9.18
C VAL A 76 7.85 7.90 10.27
N ASP A 77 7.48 8.53 11.39
CA ASP A 77 8.39 8.70 12.52
C ASP A 77 8.91 7.36 13.05
N LYS A 78 8.02 6.37 13.15
CA LYS A 78 8.42 5.01 13.52
C LYS A 78 9.39 4.41 12.49
N VAL A 79 9.11 4.52 11.19
CA VAL A 79 10.01 4.04 10.13
C VAL A 79 11.38 4.71 10.22
N PHE A 80 11.43 6.01 10.49
CA PHE A 80 12.67 6.77 10.59
C PHE A 80 13.49 6.33 11.80
N ALA A 81 12.82 6.14 12.95
CA ALA A 81 13.45 5.64 14.17
C ALA A 81 14.03 4.22 14.00
N GLU A 82 13.35 3.35 13.25
CA GLU A 82 13.80 1.98 12.95
C GLU A 82 14.89 1.93 11.87
N ASN A 83 15.06 2.99 11.07
CA ASN A 83 15.99 3.03 9.93
C ASN A 83 16.92 4.26 9.94
N PRO A 84 17.66 4.54 11.03
CA PRO A 84 18.40 5.80 11.18
C PRO A 84 19.50 5.99 10.12
N LYS A 85 20.11 4.90 9.64
CA LYS A 85 21.09 4.97 8.54
C LYS A 85 20.44 5.43 7.23
N ALA A 86 19.29 4.85 6.89
CA ALA A 86 18.57 5.22 5.68
C ALA A 86 18.06 6.68 5.73
N VAL A 87 17.70 7.17 6.92
CA VAL A 87 17.35 8.60 7.11
C VAL A 87 18.53 9.50 6.80
N LYS A 88 19.74 9.17 7.27
CA LYS A 88 20.96 9.93 6.96
C LYS A 88 21.26 9.89 5.46
N ASP A 89 21.21 8.71 4.85
CA ASP A 89 21.47 8.52 3.43
C ASP A 89 20.44 9.29 2.58
N ALA A 90 19.18 9.32 3.00
CA ALA A 90 18.08 10.03 2.32
C ALA A 90 18.24 11.55 2.27
N LEU A 91 19.12 12.14 3.09
CA LEU A 91 19.42 13.58 2.99
C LEU A 91 20.15 13.95 1.69
N VAL A 92 20.85 12.98 1.08
CA VAL A 92 21.69 13.17 -0.11
C VAL A 92 21.41 12.20 -1.25
N ASP A 93 20.78 11.05 -0.98
CA ASP A 93 20.46 10.02 -1.99
C ASP A 93 18.95 9.75 -2.08
N GLU A 94 18.41 10.04 -3.26
CA GLU A 94 17.02 9.80 -3.63
C GLU A 94 16.62 8.31 -3.55
N LYS A 95 17.56 7.36 -3.71
CA LYS A 95 17.28 5.93 -3.54
C LYS A 95 16.93 5.58 -2.10
N ALA A 96 17.54 6.25 -1.13
CA ALA A 96 17.24 6.03 0.28
C ALA A 96 15.86 6.59 0.66
N VAL A 97 15.40 7.68 0.02
CA VAL A 97 14.01 8.16 0.13
C VAL A 97 13.03 7.09 -0.35
N HIS A 98 13.25 6.51 -1.54
CA HIS A 98 12.40 5.43 -2.06
C HIS A 98 12.40 4.18 -1.17
N TYR A 99 13.55 3.85 -0.57
CA TYR A 99 13.63 2.76 0.41
C TYR A 99 12.75 3.04 1.63
N LEU A 100 12.80 4.24 2.21
CA LEU A 100 11.97 4.63 3.36
C LEU A 100 10.47 4.60 3.03
N ILE A 101 10.08 5.07 1.85
CA ILE A 101 8.71 4.93 1.34
C ILE A 101 8.32 3.44 1.28
N GLY A 102 9.21 2.59 0.77
CA GLY A 102 9.02 1.14 0.74
C GLY A 102 8.81 0.52 2.13
N GLN A 103 9.57 0.97 3.14
CA GLN A 103 9.41 0.53 4.53
C GLN A 103 8.05 0.97 5.10
N LEU A 104 7.62 2.20 4.84
CA LEU A 104 6.29 2.67 5.24
C LEU A 104 5.17 1.84 4.60
N MET A 105 5.29 1.56 3.30
CA MET A 105 4.34 0.71 2.57
C MET A 105 4.31 -0.73 3.09
N ARG A 106 5.43 -1.23 3.63
CA ARG A 106 5.51 -2.55 4.28
C ARG A 106 4.85 -2.50 5.66
N LEU A 107 5.18 -1.52 6.49
CA LEU A 107 4.63 -1.34 7.84
C LEU A 107 3.11 -1.22 7.81
N THR A 108 2.58 -0.44 6.86
CA THR A 108 1.14 -0.23 6.67
C THR A 108 0.47 -1.40 5.94
N ARG A 109 1.21 -2.43 5.53
CA ARG A 109 0.72 -3.55 4.70
C ARG A 109 0.01 -3.09 3.42
N GLY A 110 0.48 -1.99 2.83
CA GLY A 110 -0.09 -1.40 1.61
C GLY A 110 -1.37 -0.57 1.83
N LYS A 111 -1.75 -0.30 3.09
CA LYS A 111 -2.89 0.55 3.43
C LYS A 111 -2.58 2.05 3.24
N ALA A 112 -1.33 2.46 3.35
CA ALA A 112 -0.99 3.85 3.05
C ALA A 112 -1.21 4.15 1.56
N ASP A 113 -1.74 5.34 1.28
CA ASP A 113 -1.75 5.88 -0.08
C ASP A 113 -0.31 6.11 -0.58
N PRO A 114 0.08 5.62 -1.78
CA PRO A 114 1.43 5.83 -2.28
C PRO A 114 1.80 7.30 -2.48
N ALA A 115 0.87 8.15 -2.93
CA ALA A 115 1.15 9.55 -3.17
C ALA A 115 1.30 10.31 -1.84
N LEU A 116 0.41 10.05 -0.88
CA LEU A 116 0.50 10.65 0.46
C LEU A 116 1.74 10.15 1.22
N ALA A 117 2.05 8.86 1.13
CA ALA A 117 3.28 8.28 1.69
C ALA A 117 4.53 8.98 1.14
N ASN A 118 4.61 9.14 -0.19
CA ASN A 118 5.71 9.82 -0.84
C ASN A 118 5.82 11.29 -0.39
N LYS A 119 4.69 12.01 -0.36
CA LYS A 119 4.62 13.40 0.11
C LYS A 119 5.17 13.54 1.54
N ILE A 120 4.62 12.80 2.50
CA ILE A 120 4.97 12.93 3.92
C ILE A 120 6.43 12.55 4.18
N VAL A 121 6.91 11.45 3.57
CA VAL A 121 8.31 11.04 3.75
C VAL A 121 9.26 12.13 3.27
N ARG A 122 9.00 12.73 2.10
CA ARG A 122 9.82 13.83 1.58
C ARG A 122 9.76 15.06 2.46
N GLU A 123 8.57 15.48 2.90
CA GLU A 123 8.41 16.61 3.80
C GLU A 123 9.22 16.45 5.09
N LYS A 124 9.18 15.27 5.71
CA LYS A 124 9.99 14.98 6.91
C LYS A 124 11.50 14.98 6.64
N ILE A 125 11.95 14.50 5.48
CA ILE A 125 13.37 14.60 5.10
C ILE A 125 13.78 16.07 4.92
N GLU A 126 12.94 16.90 4.28
CA GLU A 126 13.21 18.34 4.13
C GLU A 126 13.16 19.10 5.47
N GLU A 127 12.30 18.71 6.41
CA GLU A 127 12.29 19.23 7.79
C GLU A 127 13.63 18.94 8.49
N ILE A 128 14.15 17.70 8.38
CA ILE A 128 15.45 17.32 8.93
C ILE A 128 16.58 18.11 8.27
N ARG A 129 16.55 18.26 6.94
CA ARG A 129 17.56 19.01 6.20
C ARG A 129 17.63 20.48 6.65
N ARG A 130 16.48 21.12 6.87
CA ARG A 130 16.39 22.49 7.38
C ARG A 130 16.84 22.60 8.83
N GLY A 131 16.48 21.64 9.68
CA GLY A 131 16.91 21.61 11.09
C GLY A 131 18.42 21.37 11.27
N ALA A 132 19.05 20.64 10.34
CA ALA A 132 20.50 20.40 10.34
C ALA A 132 21.32 21.57 9.78
N ASN A 133 20.69 22.55 9.13
CA ASN A 133 21.35 23.70 8.53
C ASN A 133 20.60 25.00 8.89
N PRO A 134 20.65 25.44 10.15
CA PRO A 134 20.04 26.71 10.56
C PRO A 134 20.72 27.85 9.80
N ILE A 135 19.90 28.67 9.13
CA ILE A 135 20.33 29.90 8.42
C ILE A 135 21.06 30.83 9.39
#